data_AF-C4GE83-F1
#
_entry.id   AF-C4GE83-F1
#
_cell.length_a   1.000
_cell.length_b   1.000
_cell.length_c   1.000
_cell.angle_alpha   90.00
_cell.angle_beta   90.00
_cell.angle_gamma   90.00
#
_symmetry.space_group_name_H-M   'P 1'
#
loop_
_entity.id
_entity.type
_entity.pdbx_description
1 polymer ?
#
loop_
_entity_poly.entity_id
_entity_poly.type
_entity_poly.pdbx_seq_one_letter_code
_entity_poly.pdbx_strand_id
1 'polypeptide(L)'
;MSKRINEYKHYIAVNAEETKSGASEDTNAYIHKYYDVEEDEILAFCQENCISCFISGKELVIETPVSLWKIIVNGQKHFLFLYHKNDIGSTEDPIHELVPGYHSQKCRRTTIIGYLEYIVAHDLYRDRNPALRHKAEKSVPKKGTNRYKRDIHREKTRKGKEDISHVLKLLDSLHMQGKN
;
A
#
# COMPACT_ATOMS: atom_id res chain seq x y z
N MET A 1 3.03 25.74 -25.26
CA MET A 1 3.02 25.32 -23.84
C MET A 1 1.66 25.60 -23.18
N SER A 2 0.53 25.22 -23.83
CA SER A 2 -0.82 25.69 -23.42
C SER A 2 -1.93 24.62 -23.47
N LYS A 3 -1.75 23.50 -24.19
CA LYS A 3 -2.79 22.46 -24.28
C LYS A 3 -2.90 21.56 -23.05
N ARG A 4 -1.76 21.11 -22.49
CA ARG A 4 -1.74 20.20 -21.33
C ARG A 4 -2.30 20.81 -20.03
N ILE A 5 -2.10 22.11 -19.82
CA ILE A 5 -2.62 22.82 -18.64
C ILE A 5 -4.15 22.96 -18.72
N ASN A 6 -4.70 23.15 -19.93
CA ASN A 6 -6.14 23.25 -20.13
C ASN A 6 -6.84 21.89 -20.06
N GLU A 7 -6.20 20.81 -20.53
CA GLU A 7 -6.68 19.43 -20.31
C GLU A 7 -6.74 19.09 -18.81
N TYR A 8 -5.73 19.52 -18.04
CA TYR A 8 -5.71 19.33 -16.58
C TYR A 8 -6.83 20.10 -15.87
N LYS A 9 -7.07 21.35 -16.25
CA LYS A 9 -8.19 22.16 -15.69
C LYS A 9 -9.57 21.58 -16.04
N HIS A 10 -9.72 21.01 -17.24
CA HIS A 10 -10.98 20.37 -17.65
C HIS A 10 -11.23 19.06 -16.90
N TYR A 11 -10.20 18.25 -16.66
CA TYR A 11 -10.31 17.03 -15.85
C TYR A 11 -10.75 17.33 -14.41
N ILE A 12 -10.22 18.40 -13.79
CA ILE A 12 -10.62 18.81 -12.44
C ILE A 12 -12.08 19.28 -12.39
N ALA A 13 -12.57 19.98 -13.41
CA ALA A 13 -13.94 20.49 -13.47
C ALA A 13 -14.99 19.38 -13.65
N VAL A 14 -14.72 18.40 -14.51
CA VAL A 14 -15.65 17.29 -14.78
C VAL A 14 -15.86 16.40 -13.54
N ASN A 15 -14.82 16.20 -12.74
CA ASN A 15 -14.92 15.39 -11.52
C ASN A 15 -15.51 16.15 -10.31
N ALA A 16 -15.59 17.48 -10.36
CA ALA A 16 -16.18 18.29 -9.28
C ALA A 16 -17.72 18.30 -9.31
N GLU A 17 -18.33 18.01 -10.46
CA GLU A 17 -19.79 18.03 -10.62
C GLU A 17 -20.47 16.69 -10.25
N GLU A 18 -19.74 15.57 -10.23
CA GLU A 18 -20.30 14.25 -9.84
C GLU A 18 -20.46 14.03 -8.33
N THR A 19 -19.95 14.93 -7.48
CA THR A 19 -19.96 14.79 -6.00
C THR A 19 -21.15 15.44 -5.28
N LYS A 20 -22.29 15.66 -5.94
CA LYS A 20 -23.52 16.16 -5.28
C LYS A 20 -24.63 15.12 -5.24
N SER A 21 -24.48 14.10 -4.39
CA SER A 21 -25.63 13.34 -3.88
C SER A 21 -25.23 12.45 -2.69
N GLY A 22 -25.85 12.67 -1.51
CA GLY A 22 -25.91 11.72 -0.40
C GLY A 22 -25.05 12.06 0.83
N ALA A 23 -25.66 12.69 1.83
CA ALA A 23 -25.05 13.01 3.11
C ALA A 23 -24.76 11.77 3.98
N SER A 24 -23.52 11.64 4.47
CA SER A 24 -23.12 10.85 5.63
C SER A 24 -21.68 11.26 6.00
N GLU A 25 -21.51 11.87 7.17
CA GLU A 25 -20.28 12.35 7.83
C GLU A 25 -18.96 12.32 7.03
N ASP A 26 -18.48 13.53 6.78
CA ASP A 26 -17.43 13.95 5.87
C ASP A 26 -16.04 13.39 6.25
N THR A 27 -15.80 12.13 5.90
CA THR A 27 -14.49 11.47 6.01
C THR A 27 -13.56 11.79 4.82
N ASN A 28 -13.92 12.76 3.99
CA ASN A 28 -13.25 13.08 2.73
C ASN A 28 -12.12 14.14 2.85
N ALA A 29 -11.95 14.81 4.00
CA ALA A 29 -11.13 16.03 4.09
C ALA A 29 -9.75 15.91 4.75
N TYR A 30 -9.28 14.71 5.13
CA TYR A 30 -8.13 14.67 6.06
C TYR A 30 -6.76 14.92 5.42
N ILE A 31 -6.49 14.44 4.20
CA ILE A 31 -5.15 14.59 3.61
C ILE A 31 -4.90 16.04 3.16
N HIS A 32 -5.92 16.72 2.65
CA HIS A 32 -5.87 18.14 2.29
C HIS A 32 -5.44 19.01 3.46
N LYS A 33 -5.93 18.73 4.68
CA LYS A 33 -5.50 19.45 5.89
C LYS A 33 -3.98 19.45 6.09
N TYR A 34 -3.29 18.37 5.72
CA TYR A 34 -1.83 18.30 5.80
C TYR A 34 -1.18 18.91 4.55
N TYR A 35 -1.74 18.63 3.38
CA TYR A 35 -1.21 19.09 2.10
C TYR A 35 -1.23 20.61 1.99
N ASP A 36 -2.38 21.24 2.26
CA ASP A 36 -2.58 22.68 2.08
C ASP A 36 -1.70 23.51 3.04
N VAL A 37 -1.27 22.93 4.17
CA VAL A 37 -0.36 23.57 5.13
C VAL A 37 1.09 23.58 4.62
N GLU A 38 1.48 22.55 3.89
CA GLU A 38 2.85 22.32 3.42
C GLU A 38 2.96 22.48 1.88
N GLU A 39 1.93 23.00 1.19
CA GLU A 39 1.80 22.92 -0.27
C GLU A 39 3.00 23.50 -1.02
N ASP A 40 3.41 24.74 -0.69
CA ASP A 40 4.54 25.40 -1.34
C ASP A 40 5.85 24.61 -1.15
N GLU A 41 6.06 24.07 0.06
CA GLU A 41 7.24 23.28 0.39
C GLU A 41 7.22 21.93 -0.34
N ILE A 42 6.05 21.29 -0.44
CA ILE A 42 5.86 20.03 -1.16
C ILE A 42 6.16 20.24 -2.64
N LEU A 43 5.63 21.30 -3.25
CA LEU A 43 5.84 21.60 -4.66
C LEU A 43 7.31 21.90 -4.95
N ALA A 44 7.97 22.69 -4.09
CA ALA A 44 9.40 22.96 -4.20
C ALA A 44 10.23 21.67 -4.08
N PHE A 45 9.94 20.84 -3.07
CA PHE A 45 10.63 19.57 -2.85
C PHE A 45 10.46 18.61 -4.03
N CYS A 46 9.24 18.51 -4.57
CA CYS A 46 8.92 17.69 -5.74
C CYS A 46 9.73 18.11 -6.96
N GLN A 47 9.84 19.43 -7.20
CA GLN A 47 10.62 19.98 -8.29
C GLN A 47 12.12 19.71 -8.14
N GLU A 48 12.67 19.87 -6.93
CA GLU A 48 14.10 19.65 -6.64
C GLU A 48 14.50 18.18 -6.76
N ASN A 49 13.62 17.25 -6.37
CA ASN A 49 13.93 15.82 -6.28
C ASN A 49 13.36 15.00 -7.46
N CYS A 50 12.75 15.64 -8.46
CA CYS A 50 12.10 14.98 -9.60
C CYS A 50 11.04 13.94 -9.17
N ILE A 51 10.21 14.32 -8.19
CA ILE A 51 9.11 13.51 -7.66
C ILE A 51 7.79 14.15 -8.05
N SER A 52 6.76 13.33 -8.28
CA SER A 52 5.39 13.81 -8.49
C SER A 52 4.54 13.49 -7.27
N CYS A 53 3.80 14.48 -6.76
CA CYS A 53 2.82 14.31 -5.71
C CYS A 53 1.45 14.80 -6.20
N PHE A 54 0.41 14.01 -6.01
CA PHE A 54 -0.96 14.42 -6.33
C PHE A 54 -1.98 13.71 -5.45
N ILE A 55 -3.08 14.41 -5.15
CA ILE A 55 -4.16 13.84 -4.36
C ILE A 55 -5.09 13.05 -5.28
N SER A 56 -5.39 11.82 -4.89
CA SER A 56 -6.35 10.93 -5.55
C SER A 56 -7.35 10.41 -4.52
N GLY A 57 -8.56 10.97 -4.54
CA GLY A 57 -9.58 10.68 -3.54
C GLY A 57 -9.12 11.06 -2.12
N LYS A 58 -8.85 10.07 -1.27
CA LYS A 58 -8.44 10.26 0.14
C LYS A 58 -6.93 10.05 0.37
N GLU A 59 -6.18 9.87 -0.70
CA GLU A 59 -4.78 9.44 -0.66
C GLU A 59 -3.91 10.50 -1.33
N LEU A 60 -2.72 10.73 -0.78
CA LEU A 60 -1.67 11.44 -1.49
C LEU A 60 -0.80 10.39 -2.19
N VAL A 61 -0.81 10.40 -3.51
CA VAL A 61 0.01 9.52 -4.34
C VAL A 61 1.35 10.21 -4.59
N ILE A 62 2.44 9.47 -4.40
CA ILE A 62 3.80 9.95 -4.65
C ILE A 62 4.48 8.99 -5.62
N GLU A 63 4.97 9.54 -6.72
CA GLU A 63 5.68 8.79 -7.76
C GLU A 63 7.12 9.31 -7.85
N THR A 64 8.08 8.42 -7.62
CA THR A 64 9.50 8.71 -7.86
C THR A 64 9.92 8.02 -9.17
N PRO A 65 11.13 8.30 -9.69
CA PRO A 65 11.63 7.61 -10.89
C PRO A 65 11.74 6.08 -10.75
N VAL A 66 11.75 5.54 -9.53
CA VAL A 66 12.05 4.12 -9.27
C VAL A 66 11.03 3.43 -8.36
N SER A 67 10.04 4.13 -7.83
CA SER A 67 9.10 3.58 -6.88
C SER A 67 7.77 4.35 -6.83
N LEU A 68 6.73 3.69 -6.30
CA LEU A 68 5.40 4.25 -6.14
C LEU A 68 4.98 4.17 -4.67
N TRP A 69 4.45 5.26 -4.13
CA TRP A 69 4.05 5.38 -2.74
C TRP A 69 2.69 6.04 -2.59
N LYS A 70 2.09 5.80 -1.42
CA LYS A 70 0.83 6.42 -1.01
C LYS A 70 0.91 6.84 0.45
N ILE A 71 0.43 8.03 0.75
CA ILE A 71 0.17 8.48 2.11
C ILE A 71 -1.33 8.54 2.34
N ILE A 72 -1.79 7.89 3.40
CA ILE A 72 -3.19 7.89 3.81
C ILE A 72 -3.31 8.39 5.24
N VAL A 73 -4.41 9.08 5.55
CA VAL A 73 -4.74 9.45 6.93
C VAL A 73 -5.56 8.32 7.55
N ASN A 74 -5.09 7.80 8.69
CA ASN A 74 -5.86 6.82 9.46
C ASN A 74 -7.03 7.51 10.14
N GLY A 75 -8.25 7.15 9.74
CA GLY A 75 -9.49 7.79 10.20
C GLY A 75 -9.72 7.78 11.71
N GLN A 76 -9.15 6.83 12.48
CA GLN A 76 -9.38 6.77 13.93
C GLN A 76 -8.40 7.61 14.76
N LYS A 77 -7.19 7.85 14.25
CA LYS A 77 -6.12 8.51 15.01
C LYS A 77 -5.56 9.76 14.32
N HIS A 78 -6.09 10.08 13.14
CA HIS A 78 -5.64 11.15 12.25
C HIS A 78 -4.13 11.15 11.95
N PHE A 79 -3.45 10.01 12.15
CA PHE A 79 -2.04 9.88 11.82
C PHE A 79 -1.86 9.55 10.34
N LEU A 80 -0.76 10.04 9.77
CA LEU A 80 -0.30 9.68 8.45
C LEU A 80 0.31 8.27 8.45
N PHE A 81 0.00 7.51 7.41
CA PHE A 81 0.55 6.18 7.15
C PHE A 81 1.12 6.16 5.76
N LEU A 82 2.38 5.70 5.65
CA LEU A 82 3.07 5.54 4.39
C LEU A 82 2.93 4.10 3.89
N TYR A 83 2.65 3.97 2.61
CA TYR A 83 2.51 2.73 1.88
C TYR A 83 3.43 2.73 0.66
N HIS A 84 4.09 1.61 0.40
CA HIS A 84 5.05 1.45 -0.69
C HIS A 84 4.60 0.34 -1.63
N LYS A 85 4.65 0.58 -2.93
CA LYS A 85 4.38 -0.45 -3.94
C LYS A 85 5.65 -1.25 -4.17
N ASN A 86 5.57 -2.57 -4.02
CA ASN A 86 6.69 -3.42 -4.42
C ASN A 86 6.71 -3.56 -5.94
N ASP A 87 7.82 -3.16 -6.56
CA ASP A 87 8.10 -3.54 -7.94
C ASP A 87 8.48 -5.02 -8.01
N ILE A 88 7.54 -5.82 -8.53
CA ILE A 88 7.73 -7.12 -9.18
C ILE A 88 8.03 -8.29 -8.21
N GLY A 89 7.04 -9.17 -8.06
CA GLY A 89 7.28 -10.61 -7.84
C GLY A 89 7.38 -11.09 -6.39
N SER A 90 6.84 -10.36 -5.42
CA SER A 90 6.50 -10.99 -4.14
C SER A 90 5.36 -11.98 -4.40
N THR A 91 5.65 -13.28 -4.43
CA THR A 91 4.64 -14.36 -4.45
C THR A 91 3.74 -14.37 -3.21
N GLU A 92 4.03 -13.49 -2.25
CA GLU A 92 3.16 -13.11 -1.16
C GLU A 92 2.61 -11.72 -1.50
N ASP A 93 1.69 -11.63 -2.47
CA ASP A 93 0.79 -10.48 -2.50
C ASP A 93 0.03 -10.55 -1.17
N PRO A 94 0.20 -9.56 -0.29
CA PRO A 94 -0.38 -9.69 1.03
C PRO A 94 -1.88 -9.47 0.90
N ILE A 95 -2.63 -10.58 0.91
CA ILE A 95 -4.10 -10.70 0.89
C ILE A 95 -4.78 -9.86 2.00
N HIS A 96 -4.01 -9.23 2.89
CA HIS A 96 -4.45 -8.55 4.09
C HIS A 96 -4.05 -7.07 4.18
N GLU A 97 -3.56 -6.44 3.11
CA GLU A 97 -3.21 -5.02 3.16
C GLU A 97 -4.37 -4.10 2.79
N LEU A 98 -4.47 -3.01 3.56
CA LEU A 98 -5.55 -2.01 3.43
C LEU A 98 -5.55 -1.34 2.05
N VAL A 99 -4.36 -1.20 1.45
CA VAL A 99 -4.16 -0.60 0.13
C VAL A 99 -3.72 -1.71 -0.82
N PRO A 100 -4.57 -2.17 -1.75
CA PRO A 100 -4.25 -3.28 -2.64
C PRO A 100 -2.97 -3.04 -3.45
N GLY A 101 -2.03 -3.98 -3.40
CA GLY A 101 -0.74 -3.91 -4.11
C GLY A 101 0.31 -3.01 -3.46
N TYR A 102 0.02 -2.42 -2.29
CA TYR A 102 0.97 -1.63 -1.52
C TYR A 102 1.18 -2.28 -0.16
N HIS A 103 2.38 -2.11 0.40
CA HIS A 103 2.68 -2.51 1.77
C HIS A 103 2.87 -1.35 2.73
N SER A 104 2.40 -1.50 3.97
CA SER A 104 2.59 -0.48 5.01
C SER A 104 4.07 -0.36 5.39
N GLN A 105 4.64 0.82 5.16
CA GLN A 105 6.00 1.13 5.52
C GLN A 105 6.09 1.46 7.02
N LYS A 106 7.04 0.84 7.71
CA LYS A 106 7.33 1.11 9.13
C LYS A 106 8.12 2.41 9.31
N CYS A 107 7.55 3.52 8.85
CA CYS A 107 8.08 4.85 9.03
C CYS A 107 6.97 5.73 9.62
N ARG A 108 7.27 6.45 10.71
CA ARG A 108 6.35 7.36 11.37
C ARG A 108 6.91 8.77 11.25
N ARG A 109 6.20 9.61 10.52
CA ARG A 109 6.45 11.04 10.38
C ARG A 109 5.15 11.78 10.65
N THR A 110 5.27 13.04 11.05
CA THR A 110 4.13 13.91 11.39
C THR A 110 3.74 14.81 10.23
N THR A 111 4.67 15.08 9.31
CA THR A 111 4.52 15.98 8.16
C THR A 111 4.62 15.20 6.85
N ILE A 112 4.08 15.77 5.77
CA ILE A 112 4.21 15.18 4.42
C ILE A 112 5.67 15.30 3.97
N ILE A 113 6.31 16.45 4.17
CA ILE A 113 7.72 16.67 3.83
C ILE A 113 8.62 15.62 4.48
N GLY A 114 8.43 15.32 5.77
CA GLY A 114 9.23 14.30 6.45
C GLY A 114 9.08 12.89 5.86
N TYR A 115 7.94 12.61 5.23
CA TYR A 115 7.76 11.39 4.44
C TYR A 115 8.45 11.46 3.08
N LEU A 116 8.41 12.60 2.38
CA LEU A 116 9.12 12.77 1.11
C LEU A 116 10.64 12.63 1.27
N GLU A 117 11.22 13.22 2.31
CA GLU A 117 12.63 13.05 2.68
C GLU A 117 12.99 11.57 2.90
N TYR A 118 12.11 10.84 3.60
CA TYR A 118 12.29 9.42 3.84
C TYR A 118 12.24 8.63 2.52
N ILE A 119 11.30 8.95 1.63
CA ILE A 119 11.14 8.28 0.34
C ILE A 119 12.41 8.45 -0.50
N VAL A 120 12.94 9.67 -0.62
CA VAL A 120 14.19 9.94 -1.36
C VAL A 120 15.35 9.13 -0.77
N ALA A 121 15.54 9.19 0.54
CA ALA A 121 16.61 8.47 1.20
C ALA A 121 16.48 6.95 1.02
N HIS A 122 15.25 6.44 1.05
CA HIS A 122 14.95 5.03 0.85
C HIS A 122 15.28 4.60 -0.59
N ASP A 123 14.90 5.38 -1.59
CA ASP A 123 15.15 5.07 -2.99
C ASP A 123 16.64 5.12 -3.33
N LEU A 124 17.37 6.13 -2.83
CA LEU A 124 18.82 6.19 -2.93
C LEU A 124 19.51 4.99 -2.27
N TYR A 125 18.98 4.52 -1.14
CA TYR A 125 19.50 3.31 -0.50
C TYR A 125 19.23 2.06 -1.35
N ARG A 126 18.04 1.93 -1.93
CA ARG A 126 17.65 0.79 -2.80
C ARG A 126 18.47 0.73 -4.08
N ASP A 127 18.77 1.87 -4.68
CA ASP A 127 19.63 1.99 -5.85
C ASP A 127 21.07 1.53 -5.53
N ARG A 128 21.62 1.97 -4.39
CA ARG A 128 22.97 1.57 -3.94
C ARG A 128 23.04 0.13 -3.42
N ASN A 129 21.91 -0.43 -2.99
CA ASN A 129 21.81 -1.77 -2.42
C ASN A 129 20.75 -2.57 -3.18
N PRO A 130 21.00 -2.90 -4.46
CA PRO A 130 20.07 -3.70 -5.24
C PRO A 130 19.86 -5.02 -4.50
N ALA A 131 18.62 -5.31 -4.12
CA ALA A 131 18.32 -6.58 -3.47
C ALA A 131 18.70 -7.71 -4.41
N LEU A 132 19.69 -8.52 -4.02
CA LEU A 132 20.01 -9.76 -4.70
C LEU A 132 18.72 -10.59 -4.75
N ARG A 133 18.18 -10.77 -5.96
CA ARG A 133 16.87 -11.42 -6.20
C ARG A 133 16.85 -12.89 -5.80
N HIS A 134 17.99 -13.45 -5.40
CA HIS A 134 18.09 -14.81 -4.91
C HIS A 134 17.88 -14.80 -3.39
N LYS A 135 16.67 -15.18 -2.95
CA LYS A 135 16.50 -15.71 -1.59
C LYS A 135 17.55 -16.81 -1.46
N ALA A 136 18.57 -16.59 -0.64
CA ALA A 136 19.52 -17.66 -0.31
C ALA A 136 18.69 -18.88 0.09
N GLU A 137 18.90 -20.00 -0.59
CA GLU A 137 18.17 -21.22 -0.30
C GLU A 137 18.30 -21.49 1.19
N LYS A 138 17.18 -21.38 1.91
CA LYS A 138 17.19 -21.60 3.34
C LYS A 138 17.52 -23.07 3.52
N SER A 139 18.71 -23.34 4.06
CA SER A 139 19.13 -24.71 4.39
C SER A 139 18.02 -25.42 5.16
N VAL A 140 17.72 -26.66 4.79
CA VAL A 140 16.69 -27.47 5.46
C VAL A 140 16.95 -27.46 6.97
N PRO A 141 15.96 -27.07 7.81
CA PRO A 141 16.17 -27.00 9.25
C PRO A 141 16.60 -28.35 9.81
N LYS A 142 17.75 -28.40 10.46
CA LYS A 142 18.25 -29.64 11.10
C LYS A 142 17.26 -30.09 12.19
N LYS A 143 16.89 -31.37 12.17
CA LYS A 143 15.99 -31.99 13.15
C LYS A 143 16.48 -31.72 14.57
N GLY A 144 15.57 -31.34 15.46
CA GLY A 144 15.86 -30.99 16.86
C GLY A 144 16.10 -29.50 17.13
N THR A 145 16.34 -28.68 16.10
CA THR A 145 16.48 -27.23 16.28
C THR A 145 15.14 -26.55 16.60
N ASN A 146 15.19 -25.40 17.25
CA ASN A 146 13.99 -24.58 17.50
C ASN A 146 13.33 -24.07 16.21
N ARG A 147 14.10 -23.97 15.10
CA ARG A 147 13.54 -23.67 13.78
C ARG A 147 12.73 -24.85 13.25
N TYR A 148 13.29 -26.06 13.28
CA TYR A 148 12.59 -27.30 12.88
C TYR A 148 11.27 -27.51 13.64
N LYS A 149 11.27 -27.33 14.97
CA LYS A 149 10.04 -27.46 15.79
C LYS A 149 8.97 -26.46 15.39
N ARG A 150 9.35 -25.20 15.12
CA ARG A 150 8.45 -24.14 14.67
C ARG A 150 7.87 -24.44 13.29
N ASP A 151 8.69 -24.94 12.36
CA ASP A 151 8.24 -25.25 11.00
C ASP A 151 7.27 -26.44 11.00
N ILE A 152 7.52 -27.49 11.79
CA ILE A 152 6.58 -28.60 11.99
C ILE A 152 5.25 -28.12 12.59
N HIS A 153 5.30 -27.23 13.59
CA HIS A 153 4.07 -26.69 14.18
C HIS A 153 3.26 -25.88 13.17
N ARG A 154 3.91 -24.98 12.42
CA ARG A 154 3.27 -24.20 11.34
C ARG A 154 2.62 -25.10 10.30
N GLU A 155 3.31 -26.16 9.89
CA GLU A 155 2.80 -27.09 8.88
C GLU A 155 1.58 -27.86 9.37
N LYS A 156 1.59 -28.31 10.63
CA LYS A 156 0.40 -28.92 11.26
C LYS A 156 -0.79 -27.96 11.31
N THR A 157 -0.55 -26.70 11.67
CA THR A 157 -1.61 -25.67 11.69
C THR A 157 -2.15 -25.38 10.29
N ARG A 158 -1.27 -25.30 9.27
CA ARG A 158 -1.67 -25.09 7.87
C ARG A 158 -2.54 -26.24 7.38
N LYS A 159 -2.08 -27.48 7.58
CA LYS A 159 -2.84 -28.68 7.22
C LYS A 159 -4.20 -28.72 7.90
N GLY A 160 -4.28 -28.41 9.20
CA GLY A 160 -5.56 -28.34 9.91
C GLY A 160 -6.53 -27.32 9.30
N LYS A 161 -6.05 -26.15 8.86
CA LYS A 161 -6.88 -25.16 8.17
C LYS A 161 -7.34 -25.64 6.79
N GLU A 162 -6.48 -26.32 6.06
CA GLU A 162 -6.79 -26.89 4.74
C GLU A 162 -7.84 -28.00 4.84
N ASP A 163 -7.69 -28.89 5.84
CA ASP A 163 -8.66 -29.96 6.11
C ASP A 163 -10.04 -29.36 6.45
N ILE A 164 -10.10 -28.32 7.30
CA ILE A 164 -11.36 -27.60 7.60
C ILE A 164 -11.95 -26.98 6.33
N SER A 165 -11.13 -26.27 5.54
CA SER A 165 -11.59 -25.65 4.28
C SER A 165 -12.14 -26.70 3.31
N HIS A 166 -11.50 -27.86 3.23
CA HIS A 166 -11.93 -28.96 2.38
C HIS A 166 -13.27 -29.54 2.84
N VAL A 167 -13.46 -29.76 4.14
CA VAL A 167 -14.74 -30.21 4.71
C VAL A 167 -15.86 -29.21 4.42
N LEU A 168 -15.62 -27.91 4.61
CA LEU A 168 -16.63 -26.88 4.32
C LEU A 168 -17.04 -26.88 2.84
N LYS A 169 -16.08 -27.00 1.93
CA LYS A 169 -16.37 -27.13 0.48
C LYS A 169 -17.20 -28.36 0.14
N LEU A 170 -16.95 -29.48 0.81
CA LEU A 170 -17.73 -30.71 0.62
C LEU A 170 -19.17 -30.54 1.13
N LEU A 171 -19.35 -29.92 2.29
CA LEU A 171 -20.68 -29.61 2.84
C LEU A 171 -21.48 -28.69 1.91
N ASP A 172 -20.84 -27.63 1.39
CA ASP A 172 -21.46 -26.72 0.43
C ASP A 172 -21.88 -27.47 -0.84
N SER A 173 -21.02 -28.36 -1.35
CA SER A 173 -21.32 -29.16 -2.55
C SER A 173 -22.51 -30.10 -2.35
N LEU A 174 -22.61 -30.74 -1.17
CA LEU A 174 -23.74 -31.61 -0.82
C LEU A 174 -25.04 -30.83 -0.60
N HIS A 175 -24.97 -29.65 0.01
CA HIS A 175 -26.12 -28.76 0.19
C HIS A 175 -26.69 -28.27 -1.13
N MET A 176 -25.84 -28.07 -2.14
CA MET A 176 -26.26 -27.69 -3.49
C MET A 176 -26.87 -28.86 -4.28
N GLN A 177 -26.49 -30.11 -3.97
CA GLN A 177 -27.07 -31.31 -4.61
C GLN A 177 -28.44 -31.70 -4.04
N GLY A 178 -28.72 -31.43 -2.76
CA GLY A 178 -30.02 -31.71 -2.12
C GLY A 178 -31.13 -30.70 -2.41
N LYS A 179 -30.86 -29.69 -3.23
CA LYS A 179 -31.83 -28.66 -3.66
C LYS A 179 -32.31 -28.82 -5.11
N ASN A 180 -31.91 -29.90 -5.78
CA ASN A 180 -32.43 -30.33 -7.08
C ASN A 180 -33.43 -31.47 -6.90
#